data_AF-A0A915HTI2-F1
#
_entry.id   AF-A0A915HTI2-F1
#
_cell.length_a   1.000
_cell.length_b   1.000
_cell.length_c   1.000
_cell.angle_alpha   90.00
_cell.angle_beta   90.00
_cell.angle_gamma   90.00
#
_symmetry.space_group_name_H-M   'P 1'
#
loop_
_entity.id
_entity.type
_entity.pdbx_description
1 polymer ?
#
loop_
_entity_poly.entity_id
_entity_poly.type
_entity_poly.pdbx_seq_one_letter_code
_entity_poly.pdbx_strand_id
1 'polypeptide(L)'
;KSLPILKLADSKNARPGEFVIAVGSPLSFANSVTHGVISNIQRKIDMNDSENQFFNQGGRNSSKDIHYIQTDAPITFGNSGGPLINM
;
A
#
# COMPACT_ATOMS: atom_id res chain seq x y z
N LYS A 1 23.49 0.16 18.06
CA LYS A 1 23.30 -1.19 17.48
C LYS A 1 22.87 -1.01 16.03
N SER A 2 23.51 -1.66 15.05
CA SER A 2 23.08 -1.55 13.65
C SER A 2 21.79 -2.33 13.47
N LEU A 3 20.74 -1.68 12.97
CA LEU A 3 19.46 -2.34 12.66
C LEU A 3 19.45 -2.74 11.18
N PRO A 4 18.86 -3.88 10.81
CA PRO A 4 18.67 -4.24 9.41
C PRO A 4 17.78 -3.19 8.73
N ILE A 5 18.12 -2.85 7.48
CA ILE A 5 17.38 -1.90 6.66
C ILE A 5 16.98 -2.56 5.34
N LEU A 6 15.79 -2.22 4.84
CA LEU A 6 15.36 -2.64 3.51
C LEU A 6 15.92 -1.69 2.46
N LYS A 7 16.34 -2.25 1.32
CA LYS A 7 16.66 -1.48 0.12
C LYS A 7 15.36 -1.04 -0.54
N LEU A 8 15.23 0.26 -0.82
CA LEU A 8 14.08 0.78 -1.56
C LEU A 8 14.24 0.53 -3.06
N ALA A 9 13.16 0.05 -3.68
CA ALA A 9 13.05 -0.07 -5.13
C ALA A 9 12.55 1.25 -5.75
N ASP A 10 12.80 1.44 -7.05
CA ASP A 10 12.19 2.54 -7.82
C ASP A 10 10.79 2.15 -8.26
N SER A 11 9.77 2.79 -7.68
CA SER A 11 8.36 2.50 -7.96
C SER A 11 7.94 2.85 -9.40
N LYS A 12 8.74 3.63 -10.15
CA LYS A 12 8.48 3.90 -11.57
C LYS A 12 8.59 2.66 -12.45
N ASN A 13 9.30 1.63 -11.97
CA ASN A 13 9.48 0.38 -12.70
C ASN A 13 8.37 -0.64 -12.40
N ALA A 14 7.45 -0.34 -11.47
CA ALA A 14 6.35 -1.21 -11.10
C ALA A 14 5.39 -1.43 -12.28
N ARG A 15 4.91 -2.65 -12.46
CA ARG A 15 3.98 -3.02 -13.54
C ARG A 15 2.80 -3.84 -13.00
N PRO A 16 1.59 -3.65 -13.53
CA PRO A 16 0.48 -4.56 -13.25
C PRO A 16 0.86 -6.02 -13.53
N GLY A 17 0.42 -6.94 -12.67
CA GLY A 17 0.74 -8.37 -12.72
C GLY A 17 2.04 -8.77 -12.01
N GLU A 18 2.88 -7.82 -11.57
CA GLU A 18 4.04 -8.15 -10.75
C GLU A 18 3.61 -8.62 -9.36
N PHE A 19 4.21 -9.71 -8.89
CA PHE A 19 3.94 -10.21 -7.56
C PHE A 19 4.51 -9.30 -6.48
N VAL A 20 3.75 -9.15 -5.40
CA VAL A 20 4.10 -8.35 -4.24
C VAL A 20 3.74 -9.06 -2.96
N ILE A 21 4.46 -8.69 -1.90
CA ILE A 21 4.24 -9.14 -0.54
C ILE A 21 3.95 -7.92 0.33
N ALA A 22 2.92 -7.99 1.16
CA ALA A 22 2.66 -7.02 2.21
C ALA A 22 2.97 -7.64 3.59
N VAL A 23 3.64 -6.85 4.43
CA VAL A 23 4.01 -7.28 5.79
C VAL A 23 3.39 -6.33 6.80
N GLY A 24 2.76 -6.87 7.83
CA GLY A 24 2.12 -6.06 8.86
C GLY A 24 1.61 -6.86 10.06
N SER A 25 0.71 -6.23 10.81
CA SER A 25 0.06 -6.83 11.98
C SER A 25 -1.48 -6.73 11.85
N PRO A 26 -2.09 -7.33 10.81
CA PRO A 26 -3.52 -7.30 10.58
C PRO A 26 -4.28 -7.79 11.81
N LEU A 27 -5.27 -7.03 12.28
CA LEU A 27 -6.09 -7.37 13.45
C LEU A 27 -5.25 -7.73 14.71
N SER A 28 -4.08 -7.10 14.85
CA SER A 28 -3.08 -7.38 15.90
C SER A 28 -2.40 -8.77 15.83
N PHE A 29 -2.59 -9.52 14.74
CA PHE A 29 -1.78 -10.72 14.44
C PHE A 29 -0.39 -10.30 13.95
N ALA A 30 0.55 -10.23 14.89
CA ALA A 30 1.92 -9.79 14.61
C ALA A 30 2.62 -10.67 13.56
N ASN A 31 3.49 -10.04 12.76
CA ASN A 31 4.34 -10.70 11.76
C ASN A 31 3.56 -11.46 10.68
N SER A 32 2.43 -10.91 10.24
CA SER A 32 1.67 -11.50 9.15
C SER A 32 2.24 -11.08 7.80
N VAL A 33 2.18 -12.01 6.85
CA VAL A 33 2.62 -11.83 5.47
C VAL A 33 1.44 -12.18 4.58
N THR A 34 1.08 -11.28 3.66
CA THR A 34 0.09 -11.54 2.62
C THR A 34 0.73 -11.31 1.25
N HIS A 35 0.26 -12.01 0.23
CA HIS A 35 0.80 -11.92 -1.12
C HIS A 35 -0.30 -11.63 -2.13
N GLY A 36 0.08 -11.05 -3.25
CA GLY A 36 -0.80 -10.74 -4.36
C GLY A 36 0.00 -10.24 -5.55
N VAL A 37 -0.65 -9.51 -6.44
CA VAL A 37 -0.06 -8.82 -7.57
C VAL A 37 -0.36 -7.33 -7.53
N ILE A 38 0.40 -6.55 -8.28
CA ILE A 38 0.04 -5.16 -8.60
C ILE A 38 -1.16 -5.18 -9.53
N SER A 39 -2.28 -4.60 -9.10
CA SER A 39 -3.49 -4.48 -9.91
C SER A 39 -3.52 -3.16 -10.70
N ASN A 40 -2.94 -2.09 -10.16
CA ASN A 40 -2.86 -0.77 -10.79
C ASN A 40 -1.68 0.03 -10.22
N ILE A 41 -1.01 0.84 -11.03
CA ILE A 41 0.15 1.67 -10.62
C ILE A 41 -0.16 3.18 -10.55
N GLN A 42 -1.34 3.58 -11.03
CA GLN A 42 -1.76 4.98 -11.12
C GLN A 42 -3.19 5.18 -10.62
N ARG A 43 -3.60 4.45 -9.57
CA ARG A 43 -4.93 4.62 -8.97
C ARG A 43 -5.03 6.04 -8.42
N LYS A 44 -5.92 6.83 -9.01
CA LYS A 44 -6.36 8.12 -8.49
C LYS A 44 -7.56 7.90 -7.58
N ILE A 45 -7.61 8.62 -6.47
CA ILE A 45 -8.75 8.62 -5.56
C ILE A 45 -9.43 9.97 -5.73
N ASP A 46 -10.68 9.98 -6.19
CA ASP A 46 -11.48 11.19 -6.23
C ASP A 46 -12.05 11.44 -4.82
N MET A 47 -11.57 12.50 -4.18
CA MET A 47 -11.98 12.87 -2.82
C MET A 47 -13.40 13.44 -2.75
N ASN A 48 -13.99 13.80 -3.91
CA ASN A 48 -15.39 14.24 -4.02
C ASN A 48 -16.37 13.07 -4.16
N ASP A 49 -15.86 11.87 -4.42
CA ASP A 49 -16.68 10.67 -4.45
C ASP A 49 -17.11 10.29 -3.02
N SER A 50 -18.42 10.19 -2.81
CA SER A 50 -19.01 9.80 -1.53
C SER A 50 -18.54 8.43 -1.03
N GLU A 51 -18.11 7.53 -1.92
CA GLU A 51 -17.57 6.22 -1.55
C GLU A 51 -16.14 6.33 -0.96
N ASN A 52 -15.40 7.38 -1.30
CA ASN A 52 -14.02 7.60 -0.85
C ASN A 52 -13.91 8.38 0.47
N GLN A 53 -15.01 8.61 1.19
CA GLN A 53 -15.00 9.36 2.46
C GLN A 53 -14.11 8.75 3.55
N PHE A 54 -13.82 7.44 3.47
CA PHE A 54 -12.83 6.80 4.36
C PHE A 54 -11.42 7.38 4.16
N PHE A 55 -11.03 7.75 2.94
CA PHE A 55 -9.75 8.40 2.66
C PHE A 55 -9.71 9.86 3.15
N ASN A 56 -10.87 10.50 3.28
CA ASN A 56 -10.99 11.87 3.82
C ASN A 56 -10.74 11.94 5.35
N GLN A 57 -10.77 10.81 6.07
CA GLN A 57 -10.54 10.77 7.52
C GLN A 57 -9.06 10.78 7.93
N GLY A 58 -8.13 10.57 6.99
CA GLY A 58 -6.69 10.49 7.26
C GLY A 58 -5.96 11.83 7.41
N GLY A 59 -6.67 12.96 7.45
CA GLY A 59 -6.08 14.30 7.63
C GLY A 59 -5.20 14.79 6.48
N ARG A 60 -5.08 14.01 5.39
CA ARG A 60 -4.35 14.41 4.19
C ARG A 60 -5.29 15.18 3.26
N ASN A 61 -5.44 16.48 3.53
CA ASN A 61 -5.93 17.47 2.54
C ASN A 61 -4.91 17.70 1.41
N SER A 62 -4.29 16.63 0.91
CA SER A 62 -3.22 16.64 -0.07
C SER A 62 -3.39 15.40 -0.92
N SER A 63 -3.50 15.44 -2.23
CA SER A 63 -3.52 16.51 -3.22
C SER A 63 -4.16 15.87 -4.44
N LYS A 64 -4.67 16.65 -5.40
CA LYS A 64 -5.18 16.15 -6.68
C LYS A 64 -4.23 15.21 -7.46
N ASP A 65 -2.97 15.06 -7.02
CA ASP A 65 -1.87 14.39 -7.72
C ASP A 65 -1.20 13.23 -6.95
N ILE A 66 -1.85 12.62 -5.95
CA ILE A 66 -1.32 11.37 -5.37
C ILE A 66 -1.74 10.17 -6.23
N HIS A 67 -0.76 9.41 -6.67
CA HIS A 67 -0.96 8.13 -7.36
C HIS A 67 -0.66 6.97 -6.41
N TYR A 68 -1.65 6.09 -6.25
CA TYR A 68 -1.52 4.90 -5.42
C TYR A 68 -1.22 3.67 -6.27
N ILE A 69 -0.37 2.79 -5.74
CA ILE A 69 -0.26 1.41 -6.20
C ILE A 69 -1.39 0.62 -5.54
N GLN A 70 -2.17 -0.08 -6.34
CA GLN A 70 -3.21 -0.99 -5.88
C GLN A 70 -2.70 -2.42 -6.01
N THR A 71 -3.01 -3.26 -5.02
CA THR A 71 -2.75 -4.69 -5.03
C THR A 71 -3.98 -5.46 -4.56
N ASP A 72 -4.07 -6.72 -4.93
CA ASP A 72 -5.05 -7.68 -4.41
C ASP A 72 -4.52 -8.49 -3.23
N ALA A 73 -3.28 -8.25 -2.78
CA ALA A 73 -2.78 -8.81 -1.54
C ALA A 73 -3.74 -8.44 -0.38
N PRO A 74 -4.19 -9.39 0.45
CA PRO A 74 -5.08 -9.09 1.55
C PRO A 74 -4.51 -8.02 2.50
N ILE A 75 -5.19 -6.87 2.60
CA ILE A 75 -4.84 -5.75 3.49
C ILE A 75 -6.05 -5.43 4.37
N THR A 76 -5.79 -5.27 5.68
CA THR A 76 -6.78 -4.82 6.68
C THR A 76 -6.12 -3.95 7.76
N PHE A 77 -6.89 -3.46 8.72
CA PHE A 77 -6.40 -2.68 9.86
C PHE A 77 -5.22 -3.36 10.55
N GLY A 78 -4.14 -2.61 10.79
CA GLY A 78 -2.89 -3.12 11.34
C GLY A 78 -1.79 -3.39 10.31
N ASN A 79 -2.09 -3.32 9.00
CA ASN A 79 -1.05 -3.25 7.96
C ASN A 79 -0.56 -1.82 7.69
N SER A 80 -1.32 -0.79 8.12
CA SER A 80 -0.98 0.62 7.88
C SER A 80 0.44 0.95 8.38
N GLY A 81 1.29 1.44 7.47
CA GLY A 81 2.70 1.76 7.74
C GLY A 81 3.68 0.61 7.48
N GLY A 82 3.19 -0.61 7.22
CA GLY A 82 3.99 -1.75 6.78
C GLY A 82 4.42 -1.64 5.31
N PRO A 83 5.48 -2.37 4.90
CA PRO A 83 6.01 -2.30 3.53
C PRO A 83 5.18 -3.15 2.55
N LEU A 84 5.15 -2.69 1.30
CA LEU A 84 4.82 -3.50 0.12
C LEU A 84 6.13 -3.78 -0.62
N ILE A 85 6.44 -5.05 -0.83
CA ILE A 85 7.75 -5.53 -1.27
C ILE A 85 7.58 -6.28 -2.59
N ASN A 86 8.40 -5.95 -3.58
CA ASN A 86 8.48 -6.68 -4.86
C ASN A 86 9.29 -7.98 -4.71
N MET A 87 9.02 -8.96 -5.57
CA MET A 87 9.79 -10.20 -5.66
C MET A 87 11.00 -10.09 -6.58
#